data_AF-A0A0D2K0V9-F1
#
_entry.id   AF-A0A0D2K0V9-F1
#
_cell.length_a   1.000
_cell.length_b   1.000
_cell.length_c   1.000
_cell.angle_alpha   90.00
_cell.angle_beta   90.00
_cell.angle_gamma   90.00
#
_symmetry.space_group_name_H-M   'P 1'
#
loop_
_entity.id
_entity.type
_entity.pdbx_description
1 polymer ?
#
loop_
_entity_poly.entity_id
_entity_poly.type
_entity_poly.pdbx_seq_one_letter_code
_entity_poly.pdbx_strand_id
1 'polypeptide(L)'
;MHPGRYSGYVTEPYGPYIAGMARLGTWGDHVTLQAAADAWGIKIFVITSFLENCVIAIDPVQENPAFVARALHLSFWAEVHYNSVYPAGEKARRSPRDLLPRGLRGVLDAGRDVAAKIIPG
;
A
#
# COMPACT_ATOMS: atom_id res chain seq x y z
N MET A 1 1.46 18.90 7.05
CA MET A 1 1.25 17.64 7.79
C MET A 1 0.77 17.96 9.21
N HIS A 2 0.07 17.03 9.86
CA HIS A 2 -0.69 17.27 11.10
C HIS A 2 0.07 16.77 12.35
N PRO A 3 1.00 17.56 12.94
CA PRO A 3 1.81 17.11 14.07
C PRO A 3 0.98 16.63 15.26
N GLY A 4 -0.09 17.36 15.61
CA GLY A 4 -0.95 17.00 16.74
C GLY A 4 -1.65 15.65 16.61
N ARG A 5 -1.67 15.05 15.42
CA ARG A 5 -2.25 13.73 15.16
C ARG A 5 -1.21 12.61 15.16
N TYR A 6 0.02 12.91 14.74
CA TYR A 6 1.01 11.86 14.43
C TYR A 6 2.27 11.89 15.29
N SER A 7 2.56 12.99 15.99
CA SER A 7 3.81 13.15 16.74
C SER A 7 3.98 12.15 17.88
N GLY A 8 2.89 11.63 18.45
CA GLY A 8 2.93 10.62 19.52
C GLY A 8 3.29 9.21 19.04
N TYR A 9 3.26 8.95 17.72
CA TYR A 9 3.59 7.64 17.14
C TYR A 9 5.03 7.54 16.64
N VAL A 10 5.79 8.63 16.75
CA VAL A 10 7.19 8.72 16.36
C VAL A 10 8.06 8.94 17.59
N THR A 11 9.21 8.27 17.65
CA THR A 11 10.15 8.37 18.77
C THR A 11 11.06 9.59 18.65
N GLU A 12 11.34 10.02 17.42
CA GLU A 12 12.10 11.25 17.13
C GLU A 12 11.18 12.48 17.05
N PRO A 13 11.72 13.71 17.12
CA PRO A 13 10.92 14.91 16.92
C PRO A 13 10.24 14.90 15.54
N TYR A 14 8.97 15.29 15.50
CA TYR A 14 8.13 15.15 14.30
C TYR A 14 8.67 15.91 13.06
N GLY A 15 9.31 17.06 13.25
CA GLY A 15 9.91 17.84 12.14
C GLY A 15 11.00 17.04 11.38
N PRO A 16 12.07 16.60 12.08
CA PRO A 16 13.07 15.68 11.54
C PRO A 16 12.48 14.41 10.91
N TYR A 17 11.51 13.75 11.57
CA TYR A 17 10.82 12.59 11.03
C TYR A 17 10.23 12.88 9.64
N ILE A 18 9.45 13.96 9.52
CA ILE A 18 8.84 14.34 8.24
C ILE A 18 9.88 14.69 7.19
N ALA A 19 10.96 15.37 7.58
CA ALA A 19 12.06 15.66 6.66
C ALA A 19 12.73 14.36 6.16
N GLY A 20 12.86 13.35 7.02
CA GLY A 20 13.35 12.01 6.66
C GLY A 20 12.41 11.30 5.69
N MET A 21 11.11 11.26 6.00
CA MET A 21 10.07 10.66 5.17
C MET A 21 9.95 11.30 3.78
N ALA A 22 10.30 12.59 3.65
CA ALA A 22 10.29 13.29 2.37
C ALA A 22 11.47 12.93 1.45
N ARG A 23 12.49 12.22 1.94
CA ARG A 23 13.67 11.86 1.14
C ARG A 23 13.36 10.68 0.21
N LEU A 24 13.90 10.75 -1.00
CA LEU A 24 13.81 9.65 -1.95
C LEU A 24 14.47 8.40 -1.37
N GLY A 25 13.78 7.26 -1.47
CA GLY A 25 14.27 5.98 -0.97
C GLY A 25 13.99 5.74 0.51
N THR A 26 13.40 6.70 1.25
CA THR A 26 12.88 6.43 2.59
C THR A 26 11.63 5.54 2.50
N TRP A 27 11.59 4.49 3.31
CA TRP A 27 10.49 3.53 3.33
C TRP A 27 9.32 4.08 4.13
N GLY A 28 8.11 3.72 3.71
CA GLY A 28 6.90 3.90 4.50
C GLY A 28 6.92 3.05 5.76
N ASP A 29 6.30 3.56 6.82
CA ASP A 29 6.14 2.91 8.12
C ASP A 29 4.66 2.86 8.54
N HIS A 30 4.39 2.47 9.79
CA HIS A 30 3.03 2.40 10.34
C HIS A 30 2.33 3.78 10.37
N VAL A 31 3.07 4.87 10.59
CA VAL A 31 2.51 6.23 10.59
C VAL A 31 2.09 6.64 9.18
N THR A 32 2.88 6.25 8.17
CA THR A 32 2.57 6.45 6.76
C THR A 32 1.27 5.72 6.38
N LEU A 33 1.09 4.48 6.84
CA LEU A 33 -0.14 3.72 6.62
C LEU A 33 -1.35 4.36 7.29
N GLN A 34 -1.22 4.79 8.56
CA GLN A 34 -2.30 5.51 9.24
C GLN A 34 -2.66 6.81 8.51
N ALA A 35 -1.66 7.60 8.12
CA ALA A 35 -1.87 8.84 7.38
C ALA A 35 -2.53 8.61 6.03
N ALA A 36 -2.22 7.49 5.34
CA ALA A 36 -2.88 7.11 4.10
C ALA A 36 -4.34 6.70 4.32
N ALA A 37 -4.64 5.90 5.34
CA ALA A 37 -6.00 5.52 5.69
C ALA A 37 -6.85 6.78 5.94
N ASP A 38 -6.30 7.68 6.74
CA ASP A 38 -6.90 8.96 7.13
C ASP A 38 -7.14 9.91 5.96
N ALA A 39 -6.18 10.01 5.03
CA ALA A 39 -6.29 10.91 3.88
C ALA A 39 -7.36 10.46 2.88
N TRP A 40 -7.56 9.14 2.74
CA TRP A 40 -8.53 8.57 1.80
C TRP A 40 -9.87 8.22 2.46
N GLY A 41 -9.91 8.19 3.79
CA GLY A 41 -11.07 7.75 4.57
C GLY A 41 -11.44 6.28 4.29
N ILE A 42 -10.44 5.42 4.10
CA ILE A 42 -10.62 3.99 3.82
C ILE A 42 -9.88 3.14 4.84
N LYS A 43 -10.37 1.92 5.05
CA LYS A 43 -9.68 0.91 5.84
C LYS A 43 -8.50 0.32 5.07
N ILE A 44 -7.39 0.10 5.75
CA ILE A 44 -6.23 -0.62 5.21
C ILE A 44 -6.05 -1.93 5.98
N PHE A 45 -5.96 -3.04 5.26
CA PHE A 45 -5.62 -4.35 5.82
C PHE A 45 -4.20 -4.72 5.43
N VAL A 46 -3.39 -5.15 6.41
CA VAL A 46 -2.04 -5.64 6.19
C VAL A 46 -1.97 -7.10 6.65
N ILE A 47 -1.72 -8.00 5.71
CA ILE A 47 -1.47 -9.42 5.99
C ILE A 47 0.02 -9.61 6.17
N THR A 48 0.46 -10.06 7.33
CA THR A 48 1.89 -10.17 7.66
C THR A 48 2.35 -11.62 7.73
N SER A 49 3.66 -11.83 7.59
CA SER A 49 4.29 -13.13 7.83
C SER A 49 4.43 -13.48 9.32
N PHE A 50 4.04 -12.60 10.24
CA PHE A 50 4.04 -12.92 11.67
C PHE A 50 2.88 -13.87 11.98
N LEU A 51 3.17 -14.93 12.74
CA LEU A 51 2.17 -15.94 13.10
C LEU A 51 1.13 -15.40 14.08
N GLU A 52 1.55 -14.47 14.94
CA GLU A 52 0.68 -13.74 15.86
C GLU A 52 0.21 -12.45 15.19
N ASN A 53 -1.10 -12.17 15.23
CA ASN A 53 -1.70 -11.00 14.60
C ASN A 53 -1.34 -10.88 13.10
N CYS A 54 -1.47 -11.99 12.38
CA CYS A 54 -1.17 -12.08 10.94
C CYS A 54 -1.99 -11.14 10.06
N VAL A 55 -3.04 -10.50 10.61
CA VAL A 55 -3.80 -9.43 9.95
C VAL A 55 -3.88 -8.22 10.87
N ILE A 56 -3.42 -7.08 10.36
CA ILE A 56 -3.52 -5.78 11.01
C ILE A 56 -4.56 -4.97 10.24
N ALA A 57 -5.58 -4.47 10.94
CA ALA A 57 -6.55 -3.54 10.39
C ALA A 57 -6.23 -2.12 10.87
N ILE A 58 -6.18 -1.18 9.93
CA ILE A 58 -5.93 0.24 10.18
C ILE A 58 -7.20 0.99 9.77
N ASP A 59 -7.89 1.52 10.77
CA ASP A 59 -9.10 2.31 10.57
C ASP A 59 -8.77 3.79 10.34
N PRO A 60 -9.45 4.48 9.42
CA PRO A 60 -9.35 5.91 9.30
C PRO A 60 -10.06 6.58 10.48
N VAL A 61 -9.60 7.76 10.91
CA VAL A 61 -10.33 8.53 11.95
C VAL A 61 -11.72 8.94 11.49
N GLN A 62 -11.90 9.15 10.19
CA GLN A 62 -13.20 9.40 9.58
C GLN A 62 -13.31 8.63 8.29
N GLU A 63 -14.32 7.76 8.20
CA GLU A 63 -14.63 7.05 6.97
C GLU A 63 -15.15 8.02 5.91
N ASN A 64 -14.76 7.79 4.67
CA ASN A 64 -15.33 8.47 3.53
C ASN A 64 -16.53 7.66 3.01
N PRO A 65 -17.77 8.17 3.11
CA PRO A 65 -18.96 7.44 2.66
C PRO A 65 -18.91 7.05 1.18
N ALA A 66 -18.19 7.80 0.34
CA ALA A 66 -18.01 7.48 -1.08
C ALA A 66 -17.10 6.26 -1.32
N PHE A 67 -16.35 5.83 -0.31
CA PHE A 67 -15.38 4.73 -0.40
C PHE A 67 -15.60 3.65 0.67
N VAL A 68 -16.73 3.64 1.38
CA VAL A 68 -16.98 2.70 2.49
C VAL A 68 -16.87 1.23 2.07
N ALA A 69 -17.21 0.92 0.82
CA ALA A 69 -17.09 -0.43 0.25
C ALA A 69 -15.68 -0.75 -0.28
N ARG A 70 -14.72 0.17 -0.15
CA ARG A 70 -13.35 0.04 -0.66
C ARG A 70 -12.39 -0.07 0.52
N ALA A 71 -11.62 -1.15 0.53
CA ALA A 71 -10.48 -1.30 1.42
C ALA A 71 -9.21 -1.51 0.59
N LEU A 72 -8.09 -1.03 1.11
CA LEU A 72 -6.78 -1.31 0.54
C LEU A 72 -6.19 -2.53 1.26
N HIS A 73 -5.66 -3.49 0.50
CA HIS A 73 -5.08 -4.69 1.06
C HIS A 73 -3.59 -4.77 0.69
N LEU A 74 -2.75 -4.97 1.69
CA LEU A 74 -1.31 -5.16 1.57
C LEU A 74 -0.92 -6.53 2.11
N SER A 75 0.14 -7.12 1.56
CA SER A 75 0.94 -8.10 2.28
C SER A 75 2.24 -7.47 2.74
N PHE A 76 2.71 -7.85 3.92
CA PHE A 76 3.98 -7.43 4.50
C PHE A 76 4.83 -8.67 4.78
N TRP A 77 5.86 -8.87 3.96
CA TRP A 77 6.91 -9.79 4.32
C TRP A 77 7.86 -9.04 5.24
N ALA A 78 7.85 -9.41 6.52
CA ALA A 78 8.51 -8.67 7.58
C ALA A 78 9.95 -8.33 7.20
N GLU A 79 10.31 -7.07 7.37
CA GLU A 79 11.65 -6.50 7.11
C GLU A 79 12.09 -6.47 5.63
N VAL A 80 11.24 -6.93 4.70
CA VAL A 80 11.60 -6.98 3.27
C VAL A 80 10.72 -6.08 2.42
N HIS A 81 9.39 -6.24 2.41
CA HIS A 81 8.56 -5.49 1.46
C HIS A 81 7.06 -5.50 1.76
N TYR A 82 6.40 -4.44 1.28
CA TYR A 82 4.94 -4.39 1.15
C TYR A 82 4.52 -4.68 -0.29
N ASN A 83 3.58 -5.60 -0.50
CA ASN A 83 2.98 -5.84 -1.82
C ASN A 83 1.51 -5.42 -1.81
N SER A 84 1.00 -4.98 -2.97
CA SER A 84 -0.44 -4.86 -3.16
C SER A 84 -1.06 -6.24 -3.37
N VAL A 85 -2.11 -6.54 -2.63
CA VAL A 85 -2.91 -7.76 -2.82
C VAL A 85 -4.36 -7.39 -3.08
N TYR A 86 -5.10 -8.31 -3.70
CA TYR A 86 -6.50 -8.11 -4.04
C TYR A 86 -7.30 -9.31 -3.52
N PRO A 87 -8.52 -9.08 -3.01
CA PRO A 87 -9.43 -10.18 -2.70
C PRO A 87 -9.60 -11.10 -3.90
N ALA A 88 -9.66 -12.41 -3.65
CA ALA A 88 -9.87 -13.38 -4.71
C ALA A 88 -11.18 -13.07 -5.47
N GLY A 89 -11.10 -12.99 -6.80
CA GLY A 89 -12.23 -12.62 -7.65
C GLY A 89 -12.34 -11.12 -7.97
N GLU A 90 -11.62 -10.24 -7.27
CA GLU A 90 -11.47 -8.84 -7.68
C GLU A 90 -10.32 -8.72 -8.69
N LYS A 91 -10.63 -8.28 -9.92
CA LYS A 91 -9.59 -7.87 -10.87
C LYS A 91 -9.06 -6.52 -10.43
N ALA A 92 -7.73 -6.35 -10.36
CA ALA A 92 -7.11 -5.03 -10.22
C ALA A 92 -7.80 -4.08 -11.20
N ARG A 93 -8.50 -3.07 -10.67
CA ARG A 93 -9.56 -2.37 -11.42
C ARG A 93 -9.06 -1.60 -12.64
N ARG A 94 -7.74 -1.56 -12.84
CA ARG A 94 -7.05 -1.19 -14.08
C ARG A 94 -5.73 -1.98 -14.10
N SER A 95 -5.49 -2.75 -15.15
CA SER A 95 -4.11 -3.14 -15.44
C SER A 95 -3.32 -1.86 -15.75
N PRO A 96 -1.99 -1.79 -15.53
CA PRO A 96 -1.20 -0.65 -16.00
C PRO A 96 -1.39 -0.37 -17.52
N ARG A 97 -1.79 -1.38 -18.29
CA ARG A 97 -2.22 -1.28 -19.69
C ARG A 97 -3.46 -0.40 -19.88
N ASP A 98 -4.35 -0.37 -18.90
CA ASP A 98 -5.58 0.42 -18.95
C ASP A 98 -5.36 1.91 -18.69
N LEU A 99 -4.19 2.25 -18.13
CA LEU A 99 -3.73 3.63 -17.95
C LEU A 99 -2.92 4.13 -19.17
N LEU A 100 -2.46 3.23 -20.04
CA LEU A 100 -1.74 3.58 -21.26
C LEU A 100 -2.70 4.05 -22.36
N PRO A 101 -2.32 5.10 -23.14
CA PRO A 101 -3.03 5.50 -24.35
C PRO A 101 -3.22 4.30 -25.29
N ARG A 102 -4.33 4.24 -26.02
CA ARG A 102 -4.74 3.04 -26.80
C ARG A 102 -3.63 2.48 -27.70
N GLY A 103 -2.77 3.33 -28.26
CA GLY A 103 -1.67 2.95 -29.14
C GLY A 103 -0.44 2.33 -28.46
N LEU A 104 -0.31 2.41 -27.12
CA LEU A 104 0.87 1.91 -26.40
C LEU A 104 0.62 0.60 -25.63
N ARG A 105 -0.58 0.02 -25.76
CA ARG A 105 -1.00 -1.16 -25.00
C ARG A 105 -0.29 -2.45 -25.40
N GLY A 106 0.19 -2.54 -26.65
CA GLY A 106 0.86 -3.74 -27.20
C GLY A 106 2.36 -3.87 -26.84
N VAL A 107 2.99 -2.83 -26.29
CA VAL A 107 4.44 -2.84 -26.00
C VAL A 107 4.79 -3.77 -24.82
N LEU A 108 3.82 -4.09 -23.97
CA LEU A 108 4.02 -4.92 -22.77
C LEU A 108 3.68 -6.41 -22.97
N ASP A 109 3.33 -6.86 -24.18
CA ASP A 109 3.10 -8.29 -24.46
C ASP A 109 4.42 -9.07 -24.62
N ALA A 110 5.50 -8.42 -25.02
CA ALA A 110 6.83 -9.03 -25.15
C ALA A 110 7.51 -9.37 -23.81
N GLY A 111 7.04 -8.82 -22.69
CA GLY A 111 7.65 -9.01 -21.36
C GLY A 111 7.00 -10.10 -20.49
N ARG A 112 5.82 -10.63 -20.88
CA ARG A 112 5.13 -11.68 -20.10
C ARG A 112 5.76 -13.06 -20.24
N ASP A 113 6.45 -13.33 -21.35
CA ASP A 113 7.08 -14.63 -21.59
C ASP A 113 8.29 -14.91 -20.69
N VAL A 114 8.86 -13.90 -20.04
CA VAL A 114 10.03 -14.08 -19.16
C VAL A 114 9.62 -14.44 -17.73
N ALA A 115 8.48 -13.95 -17.24
CA ALA A 115 8.05 -14.15 -15.85
C ALA A 115 7.40 -15.52 -15.57
N ALA A 116 6.84 -16.18 -16.60
CA ALA A 116 6.23 -17.51 -16.46
C ALA A 116 7.25 -18.65 -16.27
N LYS A 117 8.56 -18.35 -16.32
CA LYS A 117 9.63 -19.36 -16.28
C LYS A 117 10.32 -19.51 -14.91
N ILE A 118 9.89 -18.78 -13.87
CA ILE A 118 10.58 -18.71 -12.55
C ILE A 118 9.73 -19.28 -11.40
N ILE A 119 8.76 -20.16 -11.69
CA ILE A 119 8.15 -21.01 -10.65
C ILE A 119 8.27 -22.47 -11.13
N PRO A 120 9.21 -23.27 -10.63
CA PRO A 120 9.16 -24.71 -10.81
C PRO A 120 8.05 -25.27 -9.92
N GLY A 121 7.26 -26.19 -10.50
CA GLY A 121 6.25 -26.96 -9.77
C GLY A 121 6.83 -28.10 -8.94
#